data_AF-A0A8J5MQM2-F1
#
_entry.id   AF-A0A8J5MQM2-F1
#
_cell.length_a   1.000
_cell.length_b   1.000
_cell.length_c   1.000
_cell.angle_alpha   90.00
_cell.angle_beta   90.00
_cell.angle_gamma   90.00
#
_symmetry.space_group_name_H-M   'P 1'
#
loop_
_entity.id
_entity.type
_entity.pdbx_description
1 polymer ?
#
loop_
_entity_poly.entity_id
_entity_poly.type
_entity_poly.pdbx_seq_one_letter_code
_entity_poly.pdbx_strand_id
1 'polypeptide(L)'
;MAGSLTFSGEEEDMYLDLAWNHLSEGVNPSAFGGRMAKELILSHNNITTLSSETFSPLLDHMFSDYGLEAYILLDGNALGCECDMSWVVSHKAHDILKLAECSDGRLVSGLTEADFANC
;
A
#
# COMPACT_ATOMS: atom_id res chain seq x y z
N MET A 1 -10.76 16.43 -14.47
CA MET A 1 -10.44 17.43 -13.41
C MET A 1 -9.41 16.77 -12.52
N ALA A 2 -8.16 17.23 -12.56
CA ALA A 2 -7.13 16.74 -11.65
C ALA A 2 -7.17 17.61 -10.40
N GLY A 3 -7.71 17.08 -9.30
CA GLY A 3 -7.53 17.67 -7.98
C GLY A 3 -6.14 17.29 -7.49
N SER A 4 -5.31 18.27 -7.15
CA SER A 4 -4.06 18.03 -6.44
C SER A 4 -4.33 18.20 -4.95
N LEU A 5 -4.08 17.14 -4.17
CA LEU A 5 -3.97 17.21 -2.72
C LEU A 5 -2.53 17.63 -2.40
N THR A 6 -2.35 18.73 -1.66
CA THR A 6 -1.04 19.16 -1.15
C THR A 6 -1.15 19.23 0.38
N PHE A 7 -0.27 18.53 1.08
CA PHE A 7 -0.17 18.57 2.54
C PHE A 7 1.12 19.31 2.94
N SER A 8 0.98 20.46 3.61
CA SER A 8 2.11 21.24 4.15
C SER A 8 2.28 20.93 5.64
N GLY A 9 3.45 20.49 6.05
CA GLY A 9 3.85 20.44 7.46
C GLY A 9 5.37 20.45 7.55
N GLU A 10 5.93 21.48 8.17
CA GLU A 10 7.32 21.49 8.58
C GLU A 10 7.36 20.94 10.02
N GLU A 11 8.08 19.83 10.23
CA GLU A 11 8.40 19.14 11.51
C GLU A 11 7.49 17.99 12.04
N GLU A 12 6.27 17.75 11.55
CA GLU A 12 5.45 16.61 12.03
C GLU A 12 5.19 15.55 10.96
N ASP A 13 5.35 14.27 11.31
CA ASP A 13 5.06 13.10 10.46
C ASP A 13 3.74 13.30 9.69
N MET A 14 3.70 12.91 8.42
CA MET A 14 2.48 13.06 7.61
C MET A 14 1.57 11.86 7.79
N TYR A 15 0.31 12.13 8.13
CA TYR A 15 -0.77 11.15 8.27
C TYR A 15 -1.81 11.42 7.20
N LEU A 16 -2.10 10.41 6.36
CA LEU A 16 -3.04 10.56 5.25
C LEU A 16 -4.13 9.49 5.32
N ASP A 17 -5.34 9.93 5.62
CA ASP A 17 -6.53 9.09 5.59
C ASP A 17 -7.29 9.25 4.26
N LEU A 18 -7.32 8.18 3.47
CA LEU A 18 -8.08 8.05 2.23
C LEU A 18 -9.06 6.87 2.32
N ALA A 19 -9.42 6.44 3.54
CA ALA A 19 -10.36 5.36 3.72
C ALA A 19 -11.75 5.72 3.18
N TRP A 20 -12.56 4.70 2.86
CA TRP A 20 -13.96 4.87 2.41
C TRP A 20 -14.10 5.71 1.13
N ASN A 21 -13.17 5.55 0.20
CA ASN A 21 -13.20 6.17 -1.13
C ASN A 21 -13.43 5.10 -2.22
N HIS A 22 -13.10 5.43 -3.47
CA HIS A 22 -13.24 4.57 -4.64
C HIS A 22 -11.91 4.34 -5.37
N LEU A 23 -10.79 4.35 -4.64
CA LEU A 23 -9.47 4.11 -5.22
C LEU A 23 -9.39 2.65 -5.68
N SER A 24 -8.94 2.41 -6.91
CA SER A 24 -8.73 1.06 -7.46
C SER A 24 -7.25 0.68 -7.59
N GLU A 25 -6.37 1.67 -7.69
CA GLU A 25 -4.95 1.47 -7.98
C GLU A 25 -4.03 1.85 -6.80
N GLY A 26 -4.57 2.50 -5.76
CA GLY A 26 -3.79 3.07 -4.66
C GLY A 26 -3.43 4.53 -4.89
N VAL A 27 -2.26 4.95 -4.42
CA VAL A 27 -1.77 6.34 -4.52
C VAL A 27 -0.38 6.35 -5.14
N ASN A 28 -0.20 7.15 -6.19
CA ASN A 28 1.10 7.31 -6.81
C ASN A 28 2.04 8.14 -5.90
N PRO A 29 3.30 7.72 -5.67
CA PRO A 29 4.26 8.45 -4.83
C PRO A 29 4.48 9.92 -5.24
N SER A 30 4.31 10.27 -6.52
CA SER A 30 4.42 11.66 -6.97
C SER A 30 3.36 12.60 -6.39
N ALA A 31 2.23 12.06 -5.90
CA ALA A 31 1.18 12.85 -5.24
C ALA A 31 1.64 13.44 -3.90
N PHE A 32 2.70 12.89 -3.29
CA PHE A 32 3.21 13.32 -1.99
C PHE A 32 4.19 14.51 -2.07
N GLY A 33 4.50 15.01 -3.27
CA GLY A 33 5.32 16.22 -3.44
C GLY A 33 6.73 16.11 -2.84
N GLY A 34 7.27 14.91 -2.69
CA GLY A 34 8.58 14.64 -2.11
C GLY A 34 8.61 14.40 -0.60
N ARG A 35 7.45 14.33 0.06
CA ARG A 35 7.35 14.00 1.50
C ARG A 35 6.33 12.90 1.73
N MET A 36 6.79 11.67 1.98
CA MET A 36 5.88 10.55 2.17
C MET A 36 5.03 10.68 3.43
N ALA A 37 3.86 10.05 3.41
CA ALA A 37 3.12 9.78 4.63
C ALA A 37 3.83 8.69 5.45
N LYS A 38 3.89 8.86 6.77
CA LYS A 38 4.23 7.79 7.70
C LYS A 38 3.08 6.79 7.81
N GLU A 39 1.86 7.32 7.86
CA GLU A 39 0.64 6.51 7.98
C GLU A 39 -0.27 6.80 6.80
N LEU A 40 -0.57 5.77 6.00
CA LEU A 40 -1.44 5.87 4.84
C LEU A 40 -2.63 4.91 5.00
N ILE A 41 -3.83 5.44 5.17
CA ILE A 41 -5.03 4.65 5.36
C ILE A 41 -5.74 4.52 4.02
N LEU A 42 -5.72 3.32 3.43
CA LEU A 42 -6.42 2.98 2.17
C LEU A 42 -7.59 2.01 2.41
N SER A 43 -8.01 1.84 3.66
CA SER A 43 -9.07 0.92 4.04
C SER A 43 -10.39 1.21 3.34
N HIS A 44 -11.20 0.19 3.07
CA HIS A 44 -12.53 0.34 2.45
C HIS A 44 -12.50 1.13 1.12
N ASN A 45 -11.61 0.72 0.20
CA ASN A 45 -11.55 1.20 -1.17
C ASN A 45 -11.88 0.05 -2.15
N ASN A 46 -11.63 0.25 -3.43
CA ASN A 46 -11.88 -0.72 -4.50
C ASN A 46 -10.57 -1.34 -5.03
N ILE A 47 -9.53 -1.43 -4.19
CA ILE A 47 -8.24 -1.96 -4.60
C ILE A 47 -8.35 -3.48 -4.67
N THR A 48 -8.05 -4.05 -5.83
CA THR A 48 -8.10 -5.51 -6.04
C THR A 48 -6.72 -6.13 -6.22
N THR A 49 -5.70 -5.34 -6.52
CA THR A 49 -4.33 -5.82 -6.74
C THR A 49 -3.36 -4.81 -6.18
N LEU A 50 -2.35 -5.28 -5.43
CA LEU A 50 -1.18 -4.48 -5.10
C LEU A 50 -0.21 -4.50 -6.29
N SER A 51 -0.49 -3.71 -7.33
CA SER A 51 0.36 -3.68 -8.53
C SER A 51 1.78 -3.22 -8.18
N SER A 52 2.79 -3.92 -8.69
CA SER A 52 4.20 -3.56 -8.48
C SER A 52 4.52 -2.16 -9.00
N GLU A 53 3.85 -1.72 -10.08
CA GLU A 53 4.05 -0.39 -10.66
C GLU A 53 3.64 0.75 -9.72
N THR A 54 2.65 0.51 -8.85
CA THR A 54 2.16 1.53 -7.91
C THR A 54 2.69 1.32 -6.50
N PHE A 55 2.61 0.09 -5.98
CA PHE A 55 2.93 -0.21 -4.59
C PHE A 55 4.42 -0.41 -4.35
N SER A 56 5.21 -0.96 -5.27
CA SER A 56 6.66 -1.10 -5.05
C SER A 56 7.36 0.24 -4.80
N PRO A 57 7.18 1.27 -5.65
CA PRO A 57 7.81 2.57 -5.39
C PRO A 57 7.22 3.24 -4.13
N LEU A 58 5.92 3.07 -3.85
CA LEU A 58 5.29 3.57 -2.62
C LEU A 58 5.94 2.96 -1.37
N LEU A 59 6.13 1.64 -1.35
CA LEU A 59 6.78 0.92 -0.27
C LEU A 59 8.24 1.34 -0.12
N ASP A 60 8.98 1.46 -1.21
CA ASP A 60 10.38 1.90 -1.19
C ASP A 60 10.54 3.30 -0.58
N HIS A 61 9.69 4.25 -0.99
CA HIS A 61 9.73 5.62 -0.48
C HIS A 61 9.32 5.70 1.00
N MET A 62 8.20 5.08 1.40
CA MET A 62 7.77 5.08 2.80
C MET A 62 8.78 4.39 3.72
N PHE A 63 9.37 3.28 3.28
CA PHE A 63 10.38 2.56 4.05
C PHE A 63 11.71 3.32 4.13
N SER A 64 12.09 4.05 3.07
CA SER A 64 13.27 4.91 3.09
C SER A 64 13.13 6.04 4.11
N ASP A 65 11.95 6.65 4.20
CA ASP A 65 11.70 7.80 5.06
C ASP A 65 11.48 7.39 6.53
N TYR A 66 10.79 6.28 6.77
CA TYR A 66 10.29 5.90 8.11
C TYR A 66 10.61 4.46 8.55
N GLY A 67 11.22 3.64 7.70
CA GLY A 67 11.50 2.23 8.00
C GLY A 67 10.23 1.44 8.34
N LEU A 68 10.30 0.64 9.41
CA LEU A 68 9.17 -0.16 9.90
C LEU A 68 8.18 0.63 10.76
N GLU A 69 8.42 1.92 11.01
CA GLU A 69 7.45 2.79 11.68
C GLU A 69 6.35 3.28 10.72
N ALA A 70 6.59 3.21 9.40
CA ALA A 70 5.54 3.47 8.42
C ALA A 70 4.55 2.30 8.33
N TYR A 71 3.32 2.61 7.94
CA TYR A 71 2.34 1.59 7.59
C TYR A 71 1.29 2.06 6.58
N ILE A 72 0.79 1.10 5.81
CA ILE A 72 -0.36 1.25 4.93
C ILE A 72 -1.47 0.33 5.44
N LEU A 73 -2.62 0.88 5.84
CA LEU A 73 -3.81 0.06 6.16
C LEU A 73 -4.59 -0.23 4.89
N LEU A 74 -4.94 -1.50 4.67
CA LEU A 74 -5.57 -1.99 3.45
C LEU A 74 -6.84 -2.82 3.69
N ASP A 75 -7.32 -2.91 4.93
CA ASP A 75 -8.52 -3.69 5.27
C ASP A 75 -9.76 -3.19 4.52
N GLY A 76 -10.70 -4.09 4.23
CA GLY A 76 -11.90 -3.73 3.48
C GLY A 76 -11.67 -3.47 1.99
N ASN A 77 -10.52 -3.86 1.44
CA ASN A 77 -10.28 -4.00 0.00
C ASN A 77 -10.42 -5.48 -0.40
N ALA A 78 -10.78 -5.76 -1.66
CA ALA A 78 -11.01 -7.11 -2.17
C ALA A 78 -9.80 -7.62 -2.98
N LEU A 79 -8.66 -7.85 -2.30
CA LEU A 79 -7.41 -8.20 -2.98
C LEU A 79 -7.48 -9.60 -3.60
N GLY A 80 -7.05 -9.78 -4.85
CA GLY A 80 -7.08 -11.09 -5.53
C GLY A 80 -5.98 -12.04 -5.04
N CYS A 81 -4.79 -11.50 -4.70
CA CYS A 81 -3.62 -12.27 -4.26
C CYS A 81 -3.24 -13.41 -5.23
N GLU A 82 -3.31 -13.15 -6.53
CA GLU A 82 -2.92 -14.08 -7.59
C GLU A 82 -1.47 -13.82 -8.04
N CYS A 83 -1.05 -14.38 -9.18
CA CYS A 83 0.34 -14.28 -9.68
C CYS A 83 0.86 -12.84 -9.85
N ASP A 84 -0.04 -11.89 -10.08
CA ASP A 84 0.26 -10.45 -10.18
C ASP A 84 0.72 -9.83 -8.84
N MET A 85 0.46 -10.50 -7.72
CA MET A 85 0.89 -10.08 -6.37
C MET A 85 2.09 -10.87 -5.83
N SER A 86 2.67 -11.79 -6.62
CA SER A 86 3.83 -12.61 -6.20
C SER A 86 5.06 -11.79 -5.78
N TRP A 87 5.22 -10.58 -6.34
CA TRP A 87 6.32 -9.70 -5.97
C TRP A 87 6.26 -9.25 -4.50
N VAL A 88 5.05 -9.15 -3.93
CA VAL A 88 4.82 -8.56 -2.59
C VAL A 88 5.60 -9.32 -1.53
N VAL A 89 5.59 -10.65 -1.55
CA VAL A 89 6.27 -11.48 -0.52
C VAL A 89 7.79 -11.40 -0.55
N SER A 90 8.36 -10.97 -1.69
CA SER A 90 9.81 -10.78 -1.84
C SER A 90 10.24 -9.33 -1.59
N HIS A 91 9.30 -8.40 -1.42
CA HIS A 91 9.61 -7.00 -1.19
C HIS A 91 10.09 -6.77 0.24
N LYS A 92 11.27 -6.17 0.43
CA LYS A 92 11.88 -5.91 1.75
C LYS A 92 11.00 -5.15 2.75
N ALA A 93 10.03 -4.39 2.25
CA ALA A 93 9.15 -3.53 3.03
C ALA A 93 7.69 -4.05 3.06
N HIS A 94 7.42 -5.29 2.65
CA HIS A 94 6.05 -5.82 2.63
C HIS A 94 5.39 -5.82 4.02
N ASP A 95 6.18 -5.88 5.10
CA ASP A 95 5.69 -5.82 6.47
C ASP A 95 4.95 -4.51 6.81
N ILE A 96 5.15 -3.42 6.07
CA ILE A 96 4.42 -2.17 6.32
C ILE A 96 2.99 -2.21 5.75
N LEU A 97 2.65 -3.22 4.94
CA LEU A 97 1.28 -3.50 4.50
C LEU A 97 0.53 -4.17 5.66
N LYS A 98 -0.42 -3.47 6.26
CA LYS A 98 -1.15 -3.95 7.43
C LYS A 98 -2.59 -4.26 7.05
N LEU A 99 -3.09 -5.36 7.63
CA LEU A 99 -4.48 -5.82 7.47
C LEU A 99 -4.92 -5.96 6.01
N ALA A 100 -3.98 -6.13 5.08
CA ALA A 100 -4.25 -6.42 3.69
C ALA A 100 -4.79 -7.86 3.59
N GLU A 101 -6.08 -7.99 3.32
CA GLU A 101 -6.80 -9.26 3.23
C GLU A 101 -7.08 -9.61 1.76
N CYS A 102 -6.76 -10.84 1.39
CA CYS A 102 -7.13 -11.46 0.13
C CYS A 102 -8.63 -11.79 0.14
N SER A 103 -9.23 -11.88 -1.03
CA SER A 103 -10.67 -12.16 -1.21
C SER A 103 -11.07 -13.55 -0.70
N ASP A 104 -10.09 -14.44 -0.48
CA ASP A 104 -10.26 -15.76 0.12
C ASP A 104 -10.06 -15.78 1.65
N GLY A 105 -9.82 -14.62 2.27
CA GLY A 105 -9.65 -14.45 3.71
C GLY A 105 -8.21 -14.60 4.22
N ARG A 106 -7.23 -14.88 3.35
CA ARG A 106 -5.81 -14.90 3.75
C ARG A 106 -5.30 -13.48 3.97
N LEU A 107 -4.40 -13.30 4.95
CA LEU A 107 -3.67 -12.03 5.09
C LEU A 107 -2.43 -12.04 4.20
N VAL A 108 -2.17 -10.93 3.51
CA VAL A 108 -0.98 -10.75 2.66
C VAL A 108 0.32 -10.95 3.47
N SER A 109 0.35 -10.56 4.74
CA SER A 109 1.49 -10.77 5.64
C SER A 109 1.76 -12.25 5.97
N GLY A 110 0.80 -13.14 5.69
CA GLY A 110 0.95 -14.58 5.86
C GLY A 110 1.27 -15.33 4.56
N LEU A 111 1.33 -14.63 3.42
CA LEU A 111 1.67 -15.23 2.14
C LEU A 111 3.17 -15.48 2.04
N THR A 112 3.52 -16.49 1.25
CA THR A 112 4.90 -16.93 1.00
C THR A 112 5.10 -17.15 -0.49
N GLU A 113 6.34 -17.35 -0.93
CA GLU A 113 6.64 -17.72 -2.33
C GLU A 113 5.90 -18.99 -2.76
N ALA A 114 5.61 -19.91 -1.83
CA ALA A 114 4.88 -21.15 -2.12
C ALA A 114 3.43 -20.91 -2.54
N ASP A 115 2.80 -19.84 -2.05
CA ASP A 115 1.44 -19.43 -2.45
C ASP A 115 1.39 -19.03 -3.94
N PHE A 116 2.55 -18.70 -4.53
CA PHE A 116 2.71 -18.28 -5.92
C PHE A 116 3.51 -19.28 -6.76
N ALA A 117 3.72 -20.53 -6.29
CA ALA A 117 4.60 -21.50 -6.96
C ALA A 117 4.14 -21.96 -8.35
N ASN A 118 2.89 -21.65 -8.75
CA ASN A 118 2.34 -21.98 -10.07
C ASN A 118 2.23 -20.75 -10.99
N CYS A 119 2.97 -19.70 -10.63
CA CYS A 119 3.34 -18.56 -11.46
C CYS A 119 4.73 -18.85 -12.05
#